data_AF-A0A3N5MXS8-F1
#
_entry.id   AF-A0A3N5MXS8-F1
#
_cell.length_a   1.000
_cell.length_b   1.000
_cell.length_c   1.000
_cell.angle_alpha   90.00
_cell.angle_beta   90.00
_cell.angle_gamma   90.00
#
_symmetry.space_group_name_H-M   'P 1'
#
loop_
_entity.id
_entity.type
_entity.pdbx_description
1 polymer ?
#
loop_
_entity_poly.entity_id
_entity_poly.type
_entity_poly.pdbx_seq_one_letter_code
_entity_poly.pdbx_strand_id
1 'polypeptide(L)'
;MKTRIHVDCERRACGAICMIALAGLLAACAEHPVVKKNDPPPVNLSGYSPAFREGFSDGCDSARGTPRRNDKRFGVDAQYAQGWRDGNSMCARR
;
A
#
# COMPACT_ATOMS: atom_id res chain seq x y z
N MET A 1 -14.91 11.02 29.02
CA MET A 1 -14.02 11.78 28.12
C MET A 1 -14.21 11.25 26.69
N LYS A 2 -15.18 11.80 25.93
CA LYS A 2 -15.66 11.19 24.68
C LYS A 2 -16.28 12.24 23.74
N THR A 3 -15.52 13.27 23.33
CA THR A 3 -16.07 14.39 22.51
C THR A 3 -14.98 15.26 21.84
N ARG A 4 -14.06 14.68 21.06
CA ARG A 4 -13.18 15.48 20.16
C ARG A 4 -13.19 15.08 18.67
N ILE A 5 -13.87 13.99 18.31
CA ILE A 5 -13.97 13.53 16.91
C ILE A 5 -15.23 14.11 16.22
N HIS A 6 -16.20 14.64 16.97
CA HIS A 6 -17.46 15.16 16.42
C HIS A 6 -17.37 16.62 15.92
N VAL A 7 -16.48 17.44 16.48
CA VAL A 7 -16.46 18.90 16.24
C VAL A 7 -15.84 19.28 14.87
N ASP A 8 -15.04 18.39 14.27
CA ASP A 8 -14.52 18.56 12.91
C ASP A 8 -15.51 18.10 11.81
N CYS A 9 -16.56 17.36 12.17
CA CYS A 9 -17.58 16.87 11.24
C CYS A 9 -18.63 17.95 10.90
N GLU A 10 -18.98 18.83 11.84
CA GLU A 10 -20.05 19.83 11.65
C GLU A 10 -19.57 21.16 11.05
N ARG A 11 -18.32 21.58 11.26
CA ARG A 11 -17.80 22.83 10.65
C ARG A 11 -17.48 22.72 9.16
N ARG A 12 -17.27 21.50 8.66
CA ARG A 12 -17.12 21.23 7.22
C ARG A 12 -18.44 20.96 6.51
N ALA A 13 -19.52 20.67 7.24
CA ALA A 13 -20.81 20.24 6.67
C ALA A 13 -21.74 21.39 6.24
N CYS A 14 -21.53 22.62 6.72
CA CYS A 14 -22.48 23.73 6.47
C CYS A 14 -22.02 24.71 5.38
N GLY A 15 -20.77 24.63 4.93
CA GLY A 15 -20.19 25.49 3.92
C GLY A 15 -20.18 24.86 2.54
N ALA A 16 -21.17 25.21 1.72
CA ALA A 16 -21.13 25.09 0.26
C ALA A 16 -21.34 23.69 -0.34
N ILE A 17 -22.44 23.08 0.07
CA ILE A 17 -23.35 22.28 -0.78
C ILE A 17 -23.86 23.09 -2.02
N CYS A 18 -23.40 24.33 -2.23
CA CYS A 18 -23.80 25.25 -3.30
C CYS A 18 -22.81 25.32 -4.50
N MET A 19 -21.66 24.63 -4.47
CA MET A 19 -20.67 24.63 -5.58
C MET A 19 -20.48 23.24 -6.18
N ILE A 20 -21.53 22.42 -6.23
CA ILE A 20 -21.45 21.01 -6.67
C ILE A 20 -21.73 20.82 -8.18
N ALA A 21 -21.98 21.87 -8.97
CA ALA A 21 -22.50 21.68 -10.34
C ALA A 21 -21.58 21.98 -11.53
N LEU A 22 -20.33 22.49 -11.37
CA LEU A 22 -19.54 22.88 -12.57
C LEU A 22 -18.02 22.60 -12.55
N ALA A 23 -17.48 21.96 -11.52
CA ALA A 23 -16.03 21.68 -11.45
C ALA A 23 -15.68 20.19 -11.25
N GLY A 24 -16.63 19.29 -11.53
CA GLY A 24 -16.47 17.84 -11.33
C GLY A 24 -15.60 17.10 -12.35
N LEU A 25 -15.01 17.76 -13.35
CA LEU A 25 -14.25 17.09 -14.42
C LEU A 25 -12.73 17.04 -14.24
N LEU A 26 -12.16 17.57 -13.14
CA LEU A 26 -10.70 17.67 -12.98
C LEU A 26 -10.10 16.89 -11.78
N ALA A 27 -10.90 16.16 -11.00
CA ALA A 27 -10.44 15.52 -9.76
C ALA A 27 -10.23 14.00 -9.84
N ALA A 28 -10.01 13.42 -11.03
CA ALA A 28 -9.86 11.97 -11.21
C ALA A 28 -8.42 11.45 -11.31
N CYS A 29 -7.39 12.30 -11.23
CA CYS A 29 -6.01 11.86 -11.45
C CYS A 29 -5.04 12.42 -10.40
N ALA A 30 -5.10 11.96 -9.15
CA ALA A 30 -3.97 12.13 -8.22
C ALA A 30 -4.06 11.23 -6.99
N GLU A 31 -4.41 9.95 -7.12
CA GLU A 31 -3.93 8.96 -6.15
C GLU A 31 -2.49 8.58 -6.50
N HIS A 32 -1.58 9.55 -6.33
CA HIS A 32 -0.15 9.28 -6.46
C HIS A 32 0.27 8.40 -5.28
N PRO A 33 0.84 7.20 -5.52
CA PRO A 33 1.37 6.40 -4.43
C PRO A 33 2.45 7.22 -3.74
N VAL A 34 2.26 7.49 -2.44
CA VAL A 34 3.27 8.13 -1.61
C VAL A 34 4.45 7.16 -1.51
N VAL A 35 5.43 7.32 -2.39
CA VAL A 35 6.71 6.59 -2.32
C VAL A 35 7.37 7.05 -1.03
N LYS A 36 7.39 6.20 0.01
CA LYS A 36 8.14 6.52 1.22
C LYS A 36 9.61 6.52 0.82
N LYS A 37 10.37 7.50 1.29
CA LYS A 37 11.81 7.66 0.95
C LYS A 37 12.68 6.43 1.23
N ASN A 38 12.18 5.48 2.03
CA ASN A 38 12.87 4.22 2.36
C ASN A 38 12.33 3.03 1.56
N ASP A 39 11.46 3.24 0.58
CA ASP A 39 10.98 2.20 -0.31
C ASP A 39 12.05 1.76 -1.31
N PRO A 40 12.01 0.50 -1.78
CA PRO A 40 13.03 0.04 -2.70
C PRO A 40 12.87 0.83 -4.03
N PRO A 41 13.88 1.09 -4.92
CA PRO A 41 13.57 1.52 -6.26
C PRO A 41 12.45 0.69 -6.84
N PRO A 42 11.54 1.34 -7.56
CA PRO A 42 10.35 0.70 -8.09
C PRO A 42 10.77 -0.51 -8.89
N VAL A 43 10.51 -1.71 -8.34
CA VAL A 43 10.76 -2.97 -9.01
C VAL A 43 9.58 -3.22 -9.91
N ASN A 44 9.82 -3.38 -11.22
CA ASN A 44 8.73 -3.64 -12.14
C ASN A 44 8.26 -5.10 -11.99
N LEU A 45 7.08 -5.28 -11.37
CA LEU A 45 6.48 -6.58 -11.15
C LEU A 45 5.29 -6.89 -12.09
N SER A 46 5.08 -6.09 -13.14
CA SER A 46 3.90 -6.19 -14.02
C SER A 46 3.75 -7.52 -14.77
N GLY A 47 4.85 -8.26 -14.98
CA GLY A 47 4.83 -9.61 -15.59
C GLY A 47 4.74 -10.77 -14.59
N TYR A 48 4.71 -10.50 -13.29
CA TYR A 48 4.68 -11.54 -12.26
C TYR A 48 3.27 -11.83 -11.79
N SER A 49 3.04 -13.08 -11.36
CA SER A 49 1.74 -13.49 -10.83
C SER A 49 1.35 -12.67 -9.59
N PRO A 50 0.04 -12.55 -9.28
CA PRO A 50 -0.40 -11.91 -8.05
C PRO A 50 0.23 -12.52 -6.79
N ALA A 51 0.37 -13.86 -6.76
CA ALA A 51 1.00 -14.58 -5.67
C ALA A 51 2.47 -14.17 -5.45
N PHE A 52 3.24 -14.05 -6.53
CA PHE A 52 4.61 -13.57 -6.47
C PHE A 52 4.69 -12.14 -5.94
N ARG A 53 3.82 -11.24 -6.43
CA ARG A 53 3.80 -9.83 -6.00
C ARG A 53 3.49 -9.68 -4.51
N GLU A 54 2.55 -10.46 -4.01
CA GLU A 54 2.22 -10.49 -2.58
C GLU A 54 3.39 -11.03 -1.75
N GLY A 55 3.97 -12.16 -2.17
CA GLY A 55 5.17 -12.71 -1.54
C GLY A 55 6.31 -11.69 -1.50
N PHE A 56 6.56 -11.00 -2.61
CA PHE A 56 7.61 -9.97 -2.71
C PHE A 56 7.41 -8.83 -1.72
N SER A 57 6.18 -8.34 -1.58
CA SER A 57 5.84 -7.30 -0.60
C SER A 57 6.09 -7.78 0.84
N ASP A 58 5.59 -8.97 1.18
CA ASP A 58 5.75 -9.57 2.51
C ASP A 58 7.23 -9.84 2.86
N GLY A 59 8.02 -10.28 1.86
CA GLY A 59 9.46 -10.46 1.99
C GLY A 59 10.19 -9.15 2.29
N CYS A 60 9.82 -8.07 1.59
CA CYS A 60 10.39 -6.75 1.86
C CYS A 60 10.01 -6.20 3.24
N ASP A 61 8.77 -6.39 3.69
CA ASP A 61 8.35 -6.04 5.05
C ASP A 61 9.18 -6.82 6.09
N SER A 62 9.42 -8.11 5.84
CA SER A 62 10.25 -8.98 6.69
C SER A 62 11.68 -8.47 6.81
N ALA A 63 12.30 -8.12 5.70
CA ALA A 63 13.66 -7.58 5.67
C ALA A 63 13.80 -6.26 6.44
N ARG A 64 12.72 -5.47 6.54
CA ARG A 64 12.68 -4.19 7.27
C ARG A 64 12.42 -4.34 8.77
N GLY A 65 12.35 -5.57 9.26
CA GLY A 65 12.14 -5.87 10.68
C GLY A 65 10.69 -6.09 11.07
N THR A 66 9.75 -6.11 10.12
CA THR A 66 8.37 -6.57 10.38
C THR A 66 8.20 -7.98 9.83
N PRO A 67 8.42 -9.05 10.63
CA PRO A 67 8.29 -10.42 10.15
C PRO A 67 6.87 -10.64 9.57
N ARG A 68 6.82 -10.77 8.26
CA ARG A 68 5.62 -10.85 7.43
C ARG A 68 5.80 -12.02 6.49
N ARG A 69 5.23 -13.16 6.83
CA ARG A 69 5.19 -14.33 5.97
C ARG A 69 3.91 -15.10 6.22
N ASN A 70 3.16 -15.36 5.16
CA ASN A 70 2.03 -16.26 5.19
C ASN A 70 2.54 -17.70 5.10
N ASP A 71 2.79 -18.34 6.25
CA ASP A 71 3.39 -19.68 6.29
C ASP A 71 2.56 -20.74 5.55
N LYS A 72 1.23 -20.61 5.57
CA LYS A 72 0.34 -21.51 4.82
C LYS A 72 0.64 -21.43 3.32
N ARG A 73 0.71 -20.21 2.78
CA ARG A 73 1.02 -20.00 1.36
C ARG A 73 2.46 -20.32 1.02
N PHE A 74 3.40 -20.01 1.92
CA PHE A 74 4.80 -20.32 1.73
C PHE A 74 5.06 -21.81 1.52
N GLY A 75 4.28 -22.68 2.17
CA GLY A 75 4.40 -24.14 2.01
C GLY A 75 3.72 -24.73 0.77
N VAL A 76 2.75 -24.05 0.17
CA VAL A 76 1.89 -24.63 -0.89
C VAL A 76 1.92 -23.88 -2.22
N ASP A 77 2.29 -22.60 -2.21
CA ASP A 77 2.32 -21.71 -3.36
C ASP A 77 3.78 -21.32 -3.65
N ALA A 78 4.38 -22.02 -4.63
CA ALA A 78 5.76 -21.80 -5.02
C ALA A 78 6.02 -20.36 -5.50
N GLN A 79 5.02 -19.70 -6.11
CA GLN A 79 5.19 -18.34 -6.58
C GLN A 79 5.22 -17.35 -5.43
N TYR A 80 4.36 -17.53 -4.43
CA TYR A 80 4.43 -16.76 -3.18
C TYR A 80 5.77 -16.98 -2.47
N ALA A 81 6.21 -18.24 -2.33
CA ALA A 81 7.46 -18.57 -1.65
C ALA A 81 8.70 -18.02 -2.37
N GLN A 82 8.69 -18.00 -3.71
CA GLN A 82 9.74 -17.37 -4.50
C GLN A 82 9.73 -15.85 -4.33
N GLY A 83 8.56 -15.22 -4.48
CA GLY A 83 8.40 -13.78 -4.29
C GLY A 83 8.90 -13.34 -2.92
N TRP A 84 8.55 -14.07 -1.86
CA TRP A 84 8.99 -13.78 -0.49
C TRP A 84 10.50 -13.83 -0.32
N ARG A 85 11.16 -14.87 -0.86
CA ARG A 85 12.63 -14.99 -0.80
C ARG A 85 13.31 -13.86 -1.57
N ASP A 86 12.81 -13.55 -2.76
CA ASP A 86 13.36 -12.50 -3.61
C ASP A 86 13.21 -11.13 -2.93
N GLY A 87 12.01 -10.78 -2.48
CA GLY A 87 11.73 -9.54 -1.76
C GLY A 87 12.57 -9.40 -0.48
N ASN A 88 12.66 -10.46 0.32
CA ASN A 88 13.48 -10.46 1.53
C ASN A 88 14.96 -10.20 1.22
N SER A 89 15.51 -10.86 0.20
CA SER A 89 16.91 -10.65 -0.20
C SER A 89 17.17 -9.25 -0.80
N MET A 90 16.25 -8.75 -1.63
CA MET A 90 16.37 -7.45 -2.30
C MET A 90 16.33 -6.29 -1.31
N CYS A 91 15.42 -6.38 -0.33
CA CYS A 91 15.21 -5.35 0.66
C CYS A 91 16.16 -5.43 1.86
N ALA A 92 16.76 -6.59 2.14
CA ALA A 92 17.76 -6.74 3.20
C ALA A 92 19.16 -6.23 2.80
N ARG A 93 19.46 -6.17 1.50
CA ARG A 93 20.78 -5.71 0.98
C ARG A 93 20.92 -4.19 0.96
N ARG A 94 20.12 -3.44 1.72
CA ARG A 94 20.05 -1.99 1.66
C ARG A 94 20.00 -1.31 3.00
#